data_AF-A0A7K3YK74-F1
#
_entry.id   AF-A0A7K3YK74-F1
#
_cell.length_a   1.000
_cell.length_b   1.000
_cell.length_c   1.000
_cell.angle_alpha   90.00
_cell.angle_beta   90.00
_cell.angle_gamma   90.00
#
_symmetry.space_group_name_H-M   'P 1'
#
loop_
_entity.id
_entity.type
_entity.pdbx_description
1 polymer ?
#
loop_
_entity_poly.entity_id
_entity_poly.type
_entity_poly.pdbx_seq_one_letter_code
_entity_poly.pdbx_strand_id
1 'polypeptide(L)'
;MKLIVIPLPEEEWNKPSVAQAVEDIMICCRRISKKVDLATERRRFAKASDLIETVALDHMRKRNANYLELDNEEAIMLLNGLERVYSTCTPSFIHPDRIGEFLNCVKLKKIAHLRWERAGFVVILSPFENVPASSPLPIKPHKNEKDNQIQPVSKDAFLNDNDCCSNEELIKKIQEKILEAINAERPFNASAYGHEGITETLRTAIYAIQSPTTFQGFFARILSKSSRVQFLRISYDDGSAGGLFPLFSLKKLEIRPECSVIIKLGLMSIRHSESLDVITDGYLIRNSEMNWQDSYGEQEWFAHQQMMKLVDALLEIEHSVEIHLYHTGLQPAVVGVYRAVVDQLKNHRGRVIVVPYFARGGDGFTEVCYVPSEAWY
;
A
#
# COMPACT_ATOMS: atom_id res chain seq x y z
N MET A 1 -1.15 -28.05 19.27
CA MET A 1 -0.56 -27.22 18.19
C MET A 1 -0.12 -28.16 17.09
N LYS A 2 -0.48 -27.86 15.85
CA LYS A 2 -0.14 -28.69 14.69
C LYS A 2 0.66 -27.86 13.70
N LEU A 3 1.80 -28.39 13.25
CA LEU A 3 2.66 -27.74 12.26
C LEU A 3 2.69 -28.59 10.98
N ILE A 4 2.74 -27.90 9.85
CA ILE A 4 2.97 -28.49 8.54
C ILE A 4 4.39 -28.11 8.13
N VAL A 5 5.23 -29.11 7.85
CA VAL A 5 6.58 -28.92 7.36
C VAL A 5 6.61 -29.28 5.89
N ILE A 6 6.89 -28.29 5.04
CA ILE A 6 6.92 -28.42 3.58
C ILE A 6 8.38 -28.36 3.13
N PRO A 7 8.95 -29.45 2.60
CA PRO A 7 10.27 -29.41 1.98
C PRO A 7 10.19 -28.56 0.70
N LEU A 8 11.18 -27.69 0.53
CA LEU A 8 11.29 -26.81 -0.64
C LEU A 8 12.66 -27.04 -1.29
N PRO A 9 12.72 -27.39 -2.59
CA PRO A 9 13.96 -27.75 -3.25
C PRO A 9 14.81 -26.51 -3.55
N GLU A 10 16.11 -26.70 -3.75
CA GLU A 10 17.10 -25.63 -3.96
C GLU A 10 16.70 -24.64 -5.06
N GLU A 11 16.07 -25.11 -6.14
CA GLU A 11 15.69 -24.24 -7.26
C GLU A 11 14.61 -23.21 -6.88
N GLU A 12 13.75 -23.55 -5.91
CA GLU A 12 12.73 -22.64 -5.40
C GLU A 12 13.34 -21.59 -4.46
N TRP A 13 14.34 -21.97 -3.64
CA TRP A 13 15.10 -21.04 -2.80
C TRP A 13 15.89 -20.02 -3.62
N ASN A 14 16.42 -20.45 -4.77
CA ASN A 14 17.21 -19.62 -5.67
C ASN A 14 16.37 -18.67 -6.55
N LYS A 15 15.03 -18.71 -6.46
CA LYS A 15 14.19 -17.72 -7.14
C LYS A 15 14.47 -16.34 -6.54
N PRO A 16 14.67 -15.28 -7.35
CA PRO A 16 15.02 -13.95 -6.85
C PRO A 16 14.07 -13.43 -5.76
N SER A 17 12.77 -13.68 -5.90
CA SER A 17 11.77 -13.26 -4.92
C SER A 17 11.89 -13.97 -3.57
N VAL A 18 12.23 -15.26 -3.56
CA VAL A 18 12.40 -16.06 -2.33
C VAL A 18 13.72 -15.71 -1.67
N ALA A 19 14.80 -15.61 -2.44
CA ALA A 19 16.12 -15.21 -1.95
C ALA A 19 16.07 -13.83 -1.27
N GLN A 20 15.41 -12.84 -1.91
CA GLN A 20 15.23 -11.52 -1.32
C GLN A 20 14.40 -11.58 -0.03
N ALA A 21 13.31 -12.34 0.01
CA ALA A 21 12.50 -12.48 1.22
C ALA A 21 13.26 -13.15 2.38
N VAL A 22 14.09 -14.15 2.08
CA VAL A 22 14.99 -14.76 3.07
C VAL A 22 15.95 -13.72 3.65
N GLU A 23 16.58 -12.91 2.79
CA GLU A 23 17.48 -11.85 3.23
C GLU A 23 16.75 -10.79 4.07
N ASP A 24 15.58 -10.34 3.63
CA ASP A 24 14.74 -9.39 4.35
C ASP A 24 14.37 -9.91 5.75
N ILE A 25 13.98 -11.19 5.86
CA ILE A 25 13.67 -11.82 7.15
C ILE A 25 14.90 -11.81 8.05
N MET A 26 16.08 -12.17 7.53
CA MET A 26 17.33 -12.18 8.30
C MET A 26 17.73 -10.77 8.76
N ILE A 27 17.51 -9.74 7.94
CA ILE A 27 17.72 -8.34 8.32
C ILE A 27 16.74 -7.93 9.43
N CYS A 28 15.44 -8.23 9.26
CA CYS A 28 14.40 -7.94 10.25
C CYS A 28 14.73 -8.59 11.59
N CYS A 29 15.15 -9.86 11.58
CA CYS A 29 15.59 -10.58 12.78
C CYS A 29 16.69 -9.86 13.56
N ARG A 30 17.74 -9.40 12.87
CA ARG A 30 18.84 -8.65 13.49
C ARG A 30 18.38 -7.31 14.06
N ARG A 31 17.42 -6.64 13.41
CA ARG A 31 16.89 -5.33 13.87
C ARG A 31 15.93 -5.50 15.04
N ILE A 32 15.08 -6.52 15.00
CA ILE A 32 14.16 -6.90 16.09
C ILE A 32 14.95 -7.23 17.36
N SER A 33 16.04 -7.99 17.27
CA SER A 33 16.86 -8.33 18.44
C SER A 33 17.55 -7.13 19.07
N LYS A 34 17.90 -6.13 18.25
CA LYS A 34 18.40 -4.82 18.68
C LYS A 34 17.30 -3.86 19.14
N LYS A 35 16.02 -4.30 19.13
CA LYS A 35 14.84 -3.49 19.46
C LYS A 35 14.69 -2.22 18.61
N VAL A 36 15.18 -2.25 17.36
CA VAL A 36 15.03 -1.14 16.40
C VAL A 36 13.68 -1.25 15.73
N ASP A 37 12.87 -0.18 15.83
CA ASP A 37 11.56 -0.04 15.19
C ASP A 37 10.72 -1.35 15.14
N LEU A 38 10.47 -1.91 16.33
CA LEU A 38 9.87 -3.25 16.48
C LEU A 38 8.56 -3.41 15.70
N ALA A 39 7.73 -2.38 15.60
CA ALA A 39 6.46 -2.45 14.90
C ALA A 39 6.66 -2.60 13.39
N THR A 40 7.49 -1.76 12.79
CA THR A 40 7.79 -1.80 11.36
C THR A 40 8.52 -3.09 10.98
N GLU A 41 9.55 -3.48 11.75
CA GLU A 41 10.34 -4.67 11.45
C GLU A 41 9.52 -5.96 11.60
N ARG A 42 8.60 -6.04 12.58
CA ARG A 42 7.67 -7.18 12.67
C ARG A 42 6.72 -7.24 11.49
N ARG A 43 6.24 -6.11 10.99
CA ARG A 43 5.37 -6.05 9.80
C ARG A 43 6.11 -6.50 8.55
N ARG A 44 7.36 -6.03 8.36
CA ARG A 44 8.22 -6.46 7.25
C ARG A 44 8.54 -7.94 7.33
N PHE A 45 8.92 -8.43 8.51
CA PHE A 45 9.15 -9.85 8.78
C PHE A 45 7.91 -10.68 8.40
N ALA A 46 6.72 -10.29 8.87
CA ALA A 46 5.48 -11.00 8.55
C ALA A 46 5.22 -11.05 7.04
N LYS A 47 5.32 -9.90 6.35
CA LYS A 47 5.09 -9.81 4.89
C LYS A 47 6.06 -10.70 4.10
N ALA A 48 7.33 -10.75 4.49
CA ALA A 48 8.32 -11.59 3.84
C ALA A 48 8.09 -13.08 4.14
N SER A 49 7.71 -13.43 5.37
CA SER A 49 7.32 -14.80 5.74
C SER A 49 6.10 -15.28 4.93
N ASP A 50 5.07 -14.44 4.80
CA ASP A 50 3.87 -14.75 4.00
C ASP A 50 4.22 -15.12 2.55
N LEU A 51 5.21 -14.45 1.95
CA LEU A 51 5.67 -14.76 0.60
C LEU A 51 6.29 -16.15 0.53
N ILE A 52 7.19 -16.49 1.45
CA ILE A 52 7.86 -17.81 1.48
C ILE A 52 6.83 -18.92 1.74
N GLU A 53 5.89 -18.69 2.67
CA GLU A 53 4.81 -19.63 2.97
C GLU A 53 3.89 -19.84 1.76
N THR A 54 3.56 -18.77 1.04
CA THR A 54 2.78 -18.85 -0.21
C THR A 54 3.49 -19.70 -1.26
N VAL A 55 4.79 -19.49 -1.47
CA VAL A 55 5.59 -20.27 -2.43
C VAL A 55 5.63 -21.75 -2.01
N ALA A 56 5.80 -22.05 -0.73
CA ALA A 56 5.82 -23.42 -0.22
C ALA A 56 4.46 -24.12 -0.40
N LEU A 57 3.35 -23.45 -0.09
CA LEU A 57 2.00 -23.98 -0.30
C LEU A 57 1.71 -24.22 -1.78
N ASP A 58 2.12 -23.31 -2.65
CA ASP A 58 1.97 -23.47 -4.10
C ASP A 58 2.80 -24.64 -4.62
N HIS A 59 4.03 -24.80 -4.12
CA HIS A 59 4.88 -25.93 -4.46
C HIS A 59 4.23 -27.26 -4.05
N MET A 60 3.73 -27.33 -2.81
CA MET A 60 3.01 -28.47 -2.27
C MET A 60 1.82 -28.85 -3.15
N ARG A 61 0.97 -27.87 -3.53
CA ARG A 61 -0.21 -28.08 -4.37
C ARG A 61 0.13 -28.51 -5.79
N LYS A 62 1.09 -27.84 -6.44
CA LYS A 62 1.40 -28.06 -7.87
C LYS A 62 2.16 -29.35 -8.12
N ARG A 63 3.05 -29.75 -7.22
CA ARG A 63 3.92 -30.91 -7.40
C ARG A 63 3.49 -32.13 -6.60
N ASN A 64 2.38 -32.04 -5.86
CA ASN A 64 1.96 -33.04 -4.89
C ASN A 64 3.13 -33.41 -3.97
N ALA A 65 3.86 -32.39 -3.51
CA ALA A 65 5.07 -32.59 -2.73
C ALA A 65 4.71 -33.19 -1.37
N ASN A 66 5.50 -34.17 -0.93
CA ASN A 66 5.32 -34.76 0.40
C ASN A 66 5.53 -33.67 1.45
N TYR A 67 4.61 -33.58 2.41
CA TYR A 67 4.74 -32.73 3.59
C TYR A 67 4.68 -33.59 4.85
N LEU A 68 5.11 -33.03 5.97
CA LEU A 68 5.08 -33.69 7.27
C LEU A 68 4.21 -32.90 8.24
N GLU A 69 3.23 -33.57 8.82
CA GLU A 69 2.44 -33.01 9.92
C GLU A 69 3.08 -33.41 11.26
N LEU A 70 3.30 -32.42 12.11
CA LEU A 70 3.84 -32.58 13.44
C LEU A 70 2.83 -32.08 14.46
N ASP A 71 2.60 -32.87 15.50
CA ASP A 71 1.67 -32.53 16.58
C ASP A 71 2.42 -32.29 17.88
N ASN A 72 1.91 -31.34 18.66
CA ASN A 72 2.22 -31.09 20.07
C ASN A 72 3.72 -31.17 20.40
N GLU A 73 4.18 -32.26 20.99
CA GLU A 73 5.58 -32.45 21.41
C GLU A 73 6.55 -32.35 20.23
N GLU A 74 6.22 -32.95 19.08
CA GLU A 74 7.08 -32.91 17.89
C GLU A 74 7.15 -31.49 17.31
N ALA A 75 6.01 -30.79 17.31
CA ALA A 75 5.93 -29.40 16.88
C ALA A 75 6.77 -28.48 17.78
N ILE A 76 6.71 -28.67 19.10
CA ILE A 76 7.54 -27.93 20.07
C ILE A 76 9.02 -28.23 19.86
N MET A 77 9.39 -29.50 19.65
CA MET A 77 10.77 -29.90 19.38
C MET A 77 11.32 -29.24 18.10
N LEU A 78 10.50 -29.14 17.05
CA LEU A 78 10.86 -28.45 15.81
C LEU A 78 11.12 -26.96 16.06
N LEU A 79 10.19 -26.27 16.73
CA LEU A 79 10.30 -24.83 17.01
C LEU A 79 11.52 -24.51 17.88
N ASN A 80 11.78 -25.30 18.91
CA ASN A 80 12.98 -25.16 19.74
C ASN A 80 14.27 -25.37 18.93
N GLY A 81 14.21 -26.24 17.91
CA GLY A 81 15.29 -26.41 16.94
C GLY A 81 15.55 -25.15 16.12
N LEU A 82 14.49 -24.56 15.57
CA LEU A 82 14.56 -23.33 14.79
C LEU A 82 15.13 -22.18 15.62
N GLU A 83 14.66 -22.04 16.86
CA GLU A 83 15.12 -21.00 17.78
C GLU A 83 16.63 -21.13 18.07
N ARG A 84 17.14 -22.35 18.22
CA ARG A 84 18.58 -22.60 18.44
C ARG A 84 19.44 -22.21 17.24
N VAL A 85 18.99 -22.48 16.01
CA VAL A 85 19.74 -22.18 14.78
C VAL A 85 19.83 -20.68 14.50
N TYR A 86 18.79 -19.93 14.84
CA TYR A 86 18.71 -18.49 14.50
C TYR A 86 18.93 -17.55 15.67
N SER A 87 18.87 -18.03 16.93
CA SER A 87 19.22 -17.39 18.22
C SER A 87 18.51 -16.08 18.59
N THR A 88 18.11 -15.26 17.62
CA THR A 88 17.56 -13.91 17.79
C THR A 88 16.09 -13.80 17.40
N CYS A 89 15.64 -14.69 16.52
CA CYS A 89 14.29 -14.77 16.00
C CYS A 89 14.06 -16.21 15.53
N THR A 90 12.81 -16.59 15.33
CA THR A 90 12.47 -17.93 14.83
C THR A 90 11.77 -17.76 13.48
N PRO A 91 12.50 -17.75 12.36
CA PRO A 91 11.89 -17.70 11.04
C PRO A 91 11.04 -18.96 10.80
N SER A 92 10.00 -18.86 9.96
CA SER A 92 9.15 -19.99 9.58
C SER A 92 9.82 -20.92 8.57
N PHE A 93 11.15 -20.98 8.50
CA PHE A 93 11.88 -21.84 7.56
C PHE A 93 13.30 -22.19 8.01
N ILE A 94 13.90 -23.15 7.30
CA ILE A 94 15.34 -23.48 7.31
C ILE A 94 15.86 -23.46 5.88
N HIS A 95 16.83 -22.59 5.61
CA HIS A 95 17.54 -22.54 4.32
C HIS A 95 18.36 -23.82 4.10
N PRO A 96 18.51 -24.32 2.85
CA PRO A 96 19.32 -25.50 2.55
C PRO A 96 20.70 -25.52 3.24
N ASP A 97 21.42 -24.39 3.25
CA ASP A 97 22.77 -24.30 3.84
C ASP A 97 22.81 -24.50 5.36
N ARG A 98 21.66 -24.35 6.04
CA ARG A 98 21.54 -24.45 7.51
C ARG A 98 20.90 -25.76 7.95
N ILE A 99 20.52 -26.64 7.01
CA ILE A 99 19.83 -27.89 7.33
C ILE A 99 20.68 -28.82 8.20
N GLY A 100 22.00 -28.88 7.94
CA GLY A 100 22.91 -29.71 8.73
C GLY A 100 23.03 -29.26 10.18
N GLU A 101 23.12 -27.94 10.41
CA GLU A 101 23.10 -27.34 11.75
C GLU A 101 21.79 -27.66 12.48
N PHE A 102 20.65 -27.49 11.80
CA PHE A 102 19.33 -27.79 12.34
C PHE A 102 19.16 -29.25 12.73
N LEU A 103 19.55 -30.19 11.87
CA LEU A 103 19.43 -31.63 12.13
C LEU A 103 20.30 -32.06 13.33
N ASN A 104 21.43 -31.39 13.58
CA ASN A 104 22.23 -31.63 14.78
C ASN A 104 21.53 -31.15 16.07
N CYS A 105 20.69 -30.12 15.98
CA CYS A 105 19.93 -29.58 17.11
C CYS A 105 18.66 -30.38 17.43
N VAL A 106 18.08 -31.07 16.44
CA VAL A 106 16.73 -31.64 16.53
C VAL A 106 16.75 -33.17 16.39
N LYS A 107 16.39 -33.87 17.47
CA LYS A 107 16.31 -35.34 17.50
C LYS A 107 14.93 -35.87 17.05
N LEU A 108 14.40 -35.38 15.92
CA LEU A 108 13.11 -35.83 15.38
C LEU A 108 13.30 -36.92 14.32
N LYS A 109 12.95 -38.17 14.65
CA LYS A 109 13.07 -39.31 13.74
C LYS A 109 12.24 -39.14 12.46
N LYS A 110 11.04 -38.53 12.55
CA LYS A 110 10.17 -38.28 11.39
C LYS A 110 10.80 -37.35 10.36
N ILE A 111 11.58 -36.37 10.81
CA ILE A 111 12.29 -35.44 9.93
C ILE A 111 13.38 -36.18 9.16
N ALA A 112 14.09 -37.13 9.78
CA ALA A 112 15.17 -37.87 9.12
C ALA A 112 14.73 -38.67 7.87
N HIS A 113 13.43 -38.95 7.70
CA HIS A 113 12.89 -39.68 6.55
C HIS A 113 12.63 -38.80 5.32
N LEU A 114 12.57 -37.48 5.49
CA LEU A 114 12.46 -36.56 4.37
C LEU A 114 13.83 -36.48 3.70
N ARG A 115 13.86 -36.65 2.37
CA ARG A 115 15.11 -36.59 1.59
C ARG A 115 15.56 -35.14 1.49
N TRP A 116 16.41 -34.72 2.43
CA TRP A 116 16.90 -33.34 2.55
C TRP A 116 18.11 -33.00 1.71
N GLU A 117 18.63 -33.93 0.90
CA GLU A 117 19.82 -33.71 0.10
C GLU A 117 19.55 -32.54 -0.85
N ARG A 118 19.97 -31.34 -0.44
CA ARG A 118 19.77 -30.03 -1.09
C ARG A 118 18.38 -29.38 -0.96
N ALA A 119 17.57 -29.80 0.01
CA ALA A 119 16.28 -29.14 0.29
C ALA A 119 16.31 -28.41 1.63
N GLY A 120 15.76 -27.20 1.63
CA GLY A 120 15.33 -26.50 2.84
C GLY A 120 13.89 -26.89 3.18
N PHE A 121 13.31 -26.28 4.21
CA PHE A 121 11.88 -26.45 4.48
C PHE A 121 11.25 -25.19 5.05
N VAL A 122 9.93 -25.10 4.88
CA VAL A 122 9.08 -24.07 5.45
C VAL A 122 8.13 -24.72 6.46
N VAL A 123 7.92 -24.05 7.58
CA VAL A 123 7.10 -24.50 8.71
C VAL A 123 5.90 -23.59 8.83
N ILE A 124 4.73 -24.14 8.58
CA ILE A 124 3.47 -23.40 8.63
C ILE A 124 2.68 -23.90 9.83
N LEU A 125 2.14 -22.96 10.61
CA LEU A 125 1.15 -23.32 11.62
C LEU A 125 -0.08 -23.83 10.88
N SER A 126 -0.41 -25.11 11.08
CA SER A 126 -1.67 -25.63 10.54
C SER A 126 -2.76 -24.71 11.07
N PRO A 127 -3.63 -24.15 10.21
CA PRO A 127 -4.80 -23.46 10.72
C PRO A 127 -5.47 -24.42 11.69
N PHE A 128 -5.91 -23.92 12.85
CA PHE A 128 -6.85 -24.68 13.65
C PHE A 128 -8.01 -24.96 12.70
N GLU A 129 -8.10 -26.18 12.18
CA GLU A 129 -9.34 -26.65 11.61
C GLU A 129 -10.36 -26.36 12.70
N ASN A 130 -11.27 -25.42 12.42
CA ASN A 130 -12.46 -25.29 13.22
C ASN A 130 -13.06 -26.69 13.19
N VAL A 131 -12.84 -27.45 14.26
CA VAL A 131 -13.56 -28.69 14.53
C VAL A 131 -15.00 -28.31 14.25
N PRO A 132 -15.67 -28.92 13.26
CA PRO A 132 -17.04 -28.56 12.95
C PRO A 132 -17.79 -28.63 14.26
N ALA A 133 -18.46 -27.53 14.62
CA ALA A 133 -19.10 -27.34 15.93
C ALA A 133 -20.24 -28.36 16.12
N SER A 134 -19.92 -29.62 16.37
CA SER A 134 -20.86 -30.62 16.85
C SER A 134 -20.94 -30.49 18.37
N SER A 135 -21.48 -29.36 18.83
CA SER A 135 -22.18 -29.18 20.11
C SER A 135 -22.64 -27.71 20.20
N PRO A 136 -23.93 -27.40 20.04
CA PRO A 136 -24.42 -26.04 20.20
C PRO A 136 -24.44 -25.70 21.69
N LEU A 137 -23.56 -24.80 22.13
CA LEU A 137 -23.79 -24.08 23.38
C LEU A 137 -24.71 -22.87 23.09
N PRO A 138 -25.68 -22.59 23.97
CA PRO A 138 -26.71 -21.60 23.71
C PRO A 138 -26.15 -20.20 24.00
N ILE A 139 -25.80 -19.46 22.96
CA ILE A 139 -25.58 -18.01 23.06
C ILE A 139 -26.80 -17.31 22.45
N LYS A 140 -27.53 -16.59 23.31
CA LYS A 140 -28.70 -15.79 22.90
C LYS A 140 -28.24 -14.62 22.01
N PRO A 141 -28.93 -14.35 20.90
CA PRO A 141 -28.56 -13.25 20.01
C PRO A 141 -28.97 -11.90 20.63
N HIS A 142 -28.03 -10.96 20.64
CA HIS A 142 -28.36 -9.54 20.70
C HIS A 142 -28.83 -9.12 19.30
N LYS A 143 -30.08 -8.64 19.23
CA LYS A 143 -30.62 -7.92 18.08
C LYS A 143 -29.98 -6.54 17.99
N ASN A 144 -29.53 -6.17 16.79
CA ASN A 144 -29.57 -4.86 16.12
C ASN A 144 -28.67 -4.99 14.87
N GLU A 145 -28.87 -4.37 13.72
CA GLU A 145 -29.96 -3.70 13.04
C GLU A 145 -29.65 -3.91 11.54
N LYS A 146 -30.60 -3.66 10.65
CA LYS A 146 -30.51 -4.02 9.22
C LYS A 146 -29.38 -3.26 8.51
N ASP A 147 -28.29 -3.97 8.16
CA ASP A 147 -27.37 -3.52 7.13
C ASP A 147 -27.85 -3.96 5.74
N ASN A 148 -28.03 -2.97 4.87
CA ASN A 148 -28.23 -3.18 3.44
C ASN A 148 -26.99 -3.87 2.88
N GLN A 149 -27.18 -5.05 2.30
CA GLN A 149 -26.13 -5.81 1.63
C GLN A 149 -25.62 -5.02 0.42
N ILE A 150 -24.52 -4.28 0.60
CA ILE A 150 -23.69 -3.81 -0.50
C ILE A 150 -22.96 -5.06 -1.02
N GLN A 151 -23.18 -5.40 -2.29
CA GLN A 151 -22.45 -6.49 -2.93
C GLN A 151 -20.95 -6.21 -2.85
N PRO A 152 -20.12 -7.22 -2.51
CA PRO A 152 -18.67 -7.05 -2.49
C PRO A 152 -18.22 -6.61 -3.89
N VAL A 153 -17.60 -5.44 -3.97
CA VAL A 153 -16.99 -4.92 -5.19
C VAL A 153 -16.04 -6.00 -5.70
N SER A 154 -16.21 -6.40 -6.97
CA SER A 154 -15.32 -7.37 -7.61
C SER A 154 -13.88 -6.89 -7.43
N LYS A 155 -13.02 -7.76 -6.91
CA LYS A 155 -11.57 -7.53 -6.89
C LYS A 155 -11.10 -7.42 -8.33
N ASP A 156 -11.15 -6.21 -8.88
CA ASP A 156 -10.50 -5.90 -10.14
C ASP A 156 -9.03 -6.32 -9.98
N ALA A 157 -8.53 -7.11 -10.93
CA ALA A 157 -7.21 -7.73 -10.84
C ALA A 157 -6.16 -6.67 -10.49
N PHE A 158 -5.50 -6.84 -9.33
CA PHE A 158 -4.43 -5.97 -8.88
C PHE A 158 -3.40 -5.85 -10.00
N LEU A 159 -3.23 -4.64 -10.53
CA LEU A 159 -2.13 -4.33 -11.42
C LEU A 159 -0.86 -4.40 -10.56
N ASN A 160 -0.05 -5.43 -10.77
CA ASN A 160 1.25 -5.53 -10.12
C ASN A 160 2.11 -4.34 -10.61
N ASP A 161 2.65 -3.56 -9.67
CA ASP A 161 3.58 -2.44 -9.89
C ASP A 161 4.87 -2.80 -10.67
N ASN A 162 5.04 -4.07 -11.07
CA ASN A 162 6.18 -4.56 -11.84
C ASN A 162 5.98 -4.53 -13.36
N ASP A 163 4.78 -4.17 -13.85
CA ASP A 163 4.57 -4.00 -15.29
C ASP A 163 5.25 -2.68 -15.73
N CYS A 164 6.28 -2.79 -16.59
CA CYS A 164 7.04 -1.66 -17.13
C CYS A 164 6.24 -0.76 -18.09
N CYS A 165 4.94 -0.62 -17.89
CA CYS A 165 4.12 0.35 -18.60
C CYS A 165 4.65 1.76 -18.34
N SER A 166 4.69 2.59 -19.38
CA SER A 166 5.00 4.01 -19.20
C SER A 166 3.96 4.67 -18.29
N ASN A 167 4.35 5.71 -17.56
CA ASN A 167 3.40 6.47 -16.72
C ASN A 167 2.17 6.93 -17.52
N GLU A 168 2.34 7.24 -18.82
CA GLU A 168 1.25 7.66 -19.69
C GLU A 168 0.21 6.56 -19.91
N GLU A 169 0.64 5.32 -20.09
CA GLU A 169 -0.26 4.16 -20.22
C GLU A 169 -1.02 3.89 -18.92
N LEU A 170 -0.34 4.03 -17.78
CA LEU A 170 -0.99 3.91 -16.47
C LEU A 170 -2.05 4.99 -16.29
N ILE A 171 -1.71 6.26 -16.55
CA ILE A 171 -2.64 7.39 -16.46
C ILE A 171 -3.86 7.15 -17.36
N LYS A 172 -3.65 6.66 -18.58
CA LYS A 172 -4.70 6.30 -19.53
C LYS A 172 -5.63 5.20 -18.99
N LYS A 173 -5.07 4.13 -18.43
CA LYS A 173 -5.85 3.04 -17.82
C LYS A 173 -6.69 3.55 -16.64
N ILE A 174 -6.11 4.38 -15.77
CA ILE A 174 -6.84 4.98 -14.64
C ILE A 174 -7.96 5.88 -15.14
N GLN A 175 -7.70 6.70 -16.16
CA GLN A 175 -8.70 7.53 -16.82
C GLN A 175 -9.87 6.67 -17.33
N GLU A 176 -9.62 5.63 -18.12
CA GLU A 176 -10.66 4.70 -18.60
C GLU A 176 -11.50 4.13 -17.45
N LYS A 177 -10.88 3.79 -16.33
CA LYS A 177 -11.57 3.27 -15.14
C LYS A 177 -12.43 4.33 -14.43
N ILE A 178 -12.00 5.59 -14.41
CA ILE A 178 -12.83 6.71 -13.92
C ILE A 178 -14.06 6.90 -14.83
N LEU A 179 -13.89 6.84 -16.16
CA LEU A 179 -14.99 6.91 -17.12
C LEU A 179 -16.01 5.79 -16.89
N GLU A 180 -15.53 4.55 -16.76
CA GLU A 180 -16.37 3.40 -16.45
C GLU A 180 -17.12 3.60 -15.13
N ALA A 181 -16.46 4.11 -14.10
CA ALA A 181 -17.05 4.36 -12.79
C ALA A 181 -18.19 5.40 -12.87
N ILE A 182 -17.95 6.50 -13.57
CA ILE A 182 -18.94 7.57 -13.78
C ILE A 182 -20.14 7.06 -14.59
N ASN A 183 -19.89 6.39 -15.72
CA ASN A 183 -20.96 5.91 -16.60
C ASN A 183 -21.83 4.82 -15.94
N ALA A 184 -21.24 4.03 -15.05
CA ALA A 184 -21.95 2.99 -14.29
C ALA A 184 -22.48 3.47 -12.94
N GLU A 185 -22.35 4.77 -12.61
CA GLU A 185 -22.74 5.37 -11.32
C GLU A 185 -22.17 4.61 -10.10
N ARG A 186 -20.97 4.03 -10.25
CA ARG A 186 -20.30 3.25 -9.20
C ARG A 186 -19.09 4.01 -8.66
N PRO A 187 -18.66 3.74 -7.41
CA PRO A 187 -17.46 4.36 -6.89
C PRO A 187 -16.21 3.85 -7.62
N PHE A 188 -15.22 4.74 -7.77
CA PHE A 188 -13.88 4.43 -8.25
C PHE A 188 -12.99 4.04 -7.06
N ASN A 189 -12.43 2.82 -7.07
CA ASN A 189 -11.53 2.39 -6.00
C ASN A 189 -10.13 2.98 -6.19
N ALA A 190 -9.77 3.96 -5.36
CA ALA A 190 -8.46 4.58 -5.39
C ALA A 190 -7.34 3.66 -4.89
N SER A 191 -7.64 2.69 -4.03
CA SER A 191 -6.61 1.81 -3.43
C SER A 191 -5.96 0.87 -4.45
N ALA A 192 -6.61 0.65 -5.59
CA ALA A 192 -6.13 -0.20 -6.67
C ALA A 192 -4.97 0.41 -7.49
N TYR A 193 -4.58 1.66 -7.21
CA TYR A 193 -3.58 2.37 -7.99
C TYR A 193 -2.53 3.05 -7.11
N GLY A 194 -1.32 3.22 -7.67
CA GLY A 194 -0.26 4.00 -7.05
C GLY A 194 -0.64 5.48 -6.91
N HIS A 195 -0.21 6.11 -5.81
CA HIS A 195 -0.53 7.50 -5.48
C HIS A 195 -0.11 8.51 -6.56
N GLU A 196 1.01 8.27 -7.25
CA GLU A 196 1.45 9.09 -8.38
C GLU A 196 0.46 9.03 -9.54
N GLY A 197 0.10 7.82 -9.99
CA GLY A 197 -0.86 7.63 -11.07
C GLY A 197 -2.20 8.28 -10.77
N ILE A 198 -2.72 8.14 -9.54
CA ILE A 198 -3.96 8.79 -9.10
C ILE A 198 -3.84 10.31 -9.15
N THR A 199 -2.75 10.85 -8.59
CA THR A 199 -2.55 12.30 -8.53
C THR A 199 -2.54 12.90 -9.93
N GLU A 200 -1.76 12.33 -10.84
CA GLU A 200 -1.69 12.82 -12.22
C GLU A 200 -3.00 12.65 -12.97
N THR A 201 -3.67 11.51 -12.82
CA THR A 201 -4.97 11.31 -13.46
C THR A 201 -6.00 12.32 -12.94
N LEU A 202 -6.11 12.52 -11.63
CA LEU A 202 -7.03 13.52 -11.07
C LEU A 202 -6.67 14.93 -11.55
N ARG A 203 -5.39 15.30 -11.57
CA ARG A 203 -4.94 16.60 -12.09
C ARG A 203 -5.40 16.86 -13.51
N THR A 204 -5.28 15.85 -14.39
CA THR A 204 -5.74 16.01 -15.78
C THR A 204 -7.26 16.14 -15.88
N ALA A 205 -8.01 15.58 -14.93
CA ALA A 205 -9.46 15.52 -14.95
C ALA A 205 -10.17 16.74 -14.32
N ILE A 206 -9.49 17.59 -13.55
CA ILE A 206 -10.11 18.78 -12.94
C ILE A 206 -10.30 19.95 -13.91
N TYR A 207 -9.51 20.03 -14.98
CA TYR A 207 -9.51 21.16 -15.90
C TYR A 207 -10.55 20.99 -17.02
N ALA A 208 -11.37 22.01 -17.23
CA ALA A 208 -12.28 22.08 -18.36
C ALA A 208 -11.50 22.12 -19.68
N ILE A 209 -12.00 21.39 -20.69
CA ILE A 209 -11.35 21.23 -21.99
C ILE A 209 -11.11 22.57 -22.66
N GLN A 210 -9.85 22.83 -23.00
CA GLN A 210 -9.50 23.94 -23.89
C GLN A 210 -9.00 23.47 -25.27
N SER A 211 -8.57 22.20 -25.43
CA SER A 211 -8.17 21.68 -26.75
C SER A 211 -8.55 20.20 -26.97
N PRO A 212 -9.20 19.85 -28.10
CA PRO A 212 -9.66 18.49 -28.40
C PRO A 212 -8.61 17.57 -29.05
N THR A 213 -7.38 18.03 -29.28
CA THR A 213 -6.41 17.29 -30.12
C THR A 213 -5.60 16.20 -29.41
N THR A 214 -5.61 16.15 -28.07
CA THR A 214 -4.89 15.14 -27.30
C THR A 214 -5.83 14.05 -26.78
N PHE A 215 -5.30 12.88 -26.40
CA PHE A 215 -6.10 11.84 -25.72
C PHE A 215 -6.79 12.40 -24.46
N GLN A 216 -6.13 13.30 -23.73
CA GLN A 216 -6.74 14.07 -22.64
C GLN A 216 -7.94 14.90 -23.13
N GLY A 217 -7.81 15.57 -24.28
CA GLY A 217 -8.92 16.27 -24.94
C GLY A 217 -10.08 15.34 -25.33
N PHE A 218 -9.79 14.11 -25.78
CA PHE A 218 -10.81 13.09 -26.06
C PHE A 218 -11.49 12.57 -24.79
N PHE A 219 -10.69 12.20 -23.77
CA PHE A 219 -11.15 11.74 -22.46
C PHE A 219 -12.09 12.76 -21.83
N ALA A 220 -11.62 13.99 -21.76
CA ALA A 220 -12.38 15.08 -21.23
C ALA A 220 -13.62 15.34 -22.11
N ARG A 221 -13.56 15.20 -23.45
CA ARG A 221 -14.72 15.43 -24.34
C ARG A 221 -15.82 14.39 -24.14
N ILE A 222 -15.46 13.14 -23.85
CA ILE A 222 -16.45 12.12 -23.49
C ILE A 222 -17.20 12.55 -22.23
N LEU A 223 -16.48 13.06 -21.23
CA LEU A 223 -17.08 13.51 -19.97
C LEU A 223 -17.83 14.85 -20.12
N SER A 224 -17.27 15.81 -20.84
CA SER A 224 -17.78 17.17 -20.96
C SER A 224 -18.97 17.32 -21.92
N LYS A 225 -19.55 16.23 -22.43
CA LYS A 225 -20.80 16.31 -23.24
C LYS A 225 -21.89 17.08 -22.52
N SER A 226 -21.84 17.09 -21.18
CA SER A 226 -22.54 18.03 -20.33
C SER A 226 -21.54 19.11 -19.89
N SER A 227 -21.82 20.39 -20.15
CA SER A 227 -21.03 21.54 -19.67
C SER A 227 -21.06 21.71 -18.13
N ARG A 228 -21.41 20.65 -17.39
CA ARG A 228 -21.63 20.64 -15.96
C ARG A 228 -20.44 19.97 -15.27
N VAL A 229 -20.10 20.51 -14.11
CA VAL A 229 -19.18 19.89 -13.16
C VAL A 229 -19.66 18.47 -12.88
N GLN A 230 -18.75 17.51 -12.97
CA GLN A 230 -19.03 16.13 -12.60
C GLN A 230 -18.41 15.82 -11.24
N PHE A 231 -18.97 14.83 -10.56
CA PHE A 231 -18.51 14.42 -9.24
C PHE A 231 -18.18 12.94 -9.27
N LEU A 232 -16.92 12.60 -8.98
CA LEU A 232 -16.44 11.24 -8.87
C LEU A 232 -16.60 10.79 -7.42
N ARG A 233 -17.31 9.68 -7.20
CA ARG A 233 -17.32 9.01 -5.89
C ARG A 233 -16.09 8.12 -5.79
N ILE A 234 -15.24 8.37 -4.79
CA ILE A 234 -14.04 7.58 -4.55
C ILE A 234 -14.29 6.63 -3.38
N SER A 235 -13.95 5.36 -3.54
CA SER A 235 -13.97 4.35 -2.48
C SER A 235 -12.59 3.77 -2.24
N TYR A 236 -12.47 3.04 -1.13
CA TYR A 236 -11.25 2.40 -0.69
C TYR A 236 -11.45 0.90 -0.40
N ASP A 237 -10.35 0.18 -0.16
CA ASP A 237 -10.37 -1.27 0.05
C ASP A 237 -11.08 -1.73 1.33
N ASP A 238 -11.23 -0.83 2.30
CA ASP A 238 -12.02 -1.07 3.52
C ASP A 238 -13.54 -0.90 3.29
N GLY A 239 -13.96 -0.60 2.05
CA GLY A 239 -15.35 -0.35 1.69
C GLY A 239 -15.85 1.04 2.03
N SER A 240 -15.05 1.85 2.73
CA SER A 240 -15.39 3.25 2.98
C SER A 240 -15.31 4.08 1.70
N ALA A 241 -16.01 5.22 1.71
CA ALA A 241 -15.98 6.18 0.63
C ALA A 241 -15.65 7.56 1.17
N GLY A 242 -14.84 8.30 0.42
CA GLY A 242 -14.52 9.68 0.77
C GLY A 242 -15.52 10.68 0.24
N GLY A 243 -15.10 11.95 0.23
CA GLY A 243 -15.90 13.03 -0.33
C GLY A 243 -15.98 12.93 -1.86
N LEU A 244 -17.01 13.54 -2.45
CA LEU A 244 -17.12 13.64 -3.90
C LEU A 244 -15.95 14.46 -4.46
N PHE A 245 -15.22 13.89 -5.42
CA PHE A 245 -14.12 14.57 -6.07
C PHE A 245 -14.63 15.34 -7.30
N PRO A 246 -14.49 16.67 -7.35
CA PRO A 246 -14.98 17.46 -8.47
C PRO A 246 -14.09 17.29 -9.71
N LEU A 247 -14.70 16.93 -10.84
CA LEU A 247 -14.06 16.84 -12.15
C LEU A 247 -14.55 17.98 -13.05
N PHE A 248 -13.67 18.45 -13.94
CA PHE A 248 -13.94 19.54 -14.88
C PHE A 248 -14.42 20.83 -14.20
N SER A 249 -13.98 21.07 -12.96
CA SER A 249 -14.44 22.19 -12.14
C SER A 249 -13.57 23.44 -12.24
N LEU A 250 -12.42 23.38 -12.91
CA LEU A 250 -11.46 24.48 -13.01
C LEU A 250 -11.21 24.88 -14.46
N LYS A 251 -11.02 26.18 -14.71
CA LYS A 251 -10.59 26.70 -16.01
C LYS A 251 -9.06 26.84 -15.99
N LYS A 252 -8.35 26.13 -16.87
CA LYS A 252 -6.89 26.21 -16.97
C LYS A 252 -6.44 27.67 -17.19
N LEU A 253 -5.45 28.11 -16.42
CA LEU A 253 -4.79 29.39 -16.61
C LEU A 253 -3.70 29.22 -17.67
N GLU A 254 -3.62 30.15 -18.62
CA GLU A 254 -2.60 30.12 -19.68
C GLU A 254 -1.21 30.45 -19.14
N ILE A 255 -1.16 31.34 -18.15
CA ILE A 255 0.07 31.81 -17.51
C ILE A 255 0.12 31.24 -16.09
N ARG A 256 1.27 30.65 -15.73
CA ARG A 256 1.54 30.21 -14.36
C ARG A 256 1.60 31.46 -13.45
N PRO A 257 0.83 31.51 -12.36
CA PRO A 257 0.89 32.64 -11.44
C PRO A 257 2.27 32.77 -10.79
N GLU A 258 2.62 33.98 -10.38
CA GLU A 258 3.79 34.22 -9.53
C GLU A 258 3.37 34.14 -8.05
N CYS A 259 4.16 33.42 -7.25
CA CYS A 259 3.93 33.23 -5.82
C CYS A 259 4.95 34.04 -5.00
N SER A 260 4.49 34.68 -3.91
CA SER A 260 5.38 35.44 -3.01
C SER A 260 6.24 34.53 -2.14
N VAL A 261 5.74 33.35 -1.79
CA VAL A 261 6.44 32.37 -0.96
C VAL A 261 6.35 30.96 -1.55
N ILE A 262 7.40 30.18 -1.31
CA ILE A 262 7.46 28.74 -1.60
C ILE A 262 7.65 27.99 -0.28
N ILE A 263 6.83 26.97 -0.02
CA ILE A 263 6.90 26.14 1.18
C ILE A 263 7.03 24.68 0.76
N LYS A 264 7.98 23.96 1.36
CA LYS A 264 8.23 22.54 1.10
C LYS A 264 7.65 21.70 2.22
N LEU A 265 6.65 20.88 1.92
CA LEU A 265 5.97 20.06 2.92
C LEU A 265 6.02 18.58 2.56
N GLY A 266 6.40 17.75 3.52
CA GLY A 266 6.10 16.33 3.47
C GLY A 266 4.61 16.12 3.68
N LEU A 267 3.99 15.23 2.91
CA LEU A 267 2.58 14.90 3.07
C LEU A 267 2.31 14.29 4.46
N MET A 268 3.15 13.35 4.89
CA MET A 268 3.00 12.67 6.17
C MET A 268 4.33 12.28 6.81
N SER A 269 4.44 12.46 8.12
CA SER A 269 5.68 12.21 8.87
C SER A 269 6.09 10.72 8.92
N ILE A 270 7.39 10.47 9.21
CA ILE A 270 7.96 9.15 9.58
C ILE A 270 7.98 8.09 8.46
N ARG A 271 7.40 8.35 7.28
CA ARG A 271 7.41 7.37 6.17
C ARG A 271 8.70 7.36 5.35
N HIS A 272 9.44 8.46 5.32
CA HIS A 272 10.74 8.59 4.64
C HIS A 272 11.68 9.55 5.41
N SER A 273 11.75 9.41 6.74
CA SER A 273 12.39 10.41 7.61
C SER A 273 13.86 10.70 7.26
N GLU A 274 14.63 9.71 6.82
CA GLU A 274 16.07 9.89 6.57
C GLU A 274 16.38 10.83 5.40
N SER A 275 15.58 10.81 4.32
CA SER A 275 15.81 11.64 3.13
C SER A 275 14.87 12.84 3.03
N LEU A 276 13.68 12.77 3.62
CA LEU A 276 12.67 13.80 3.45
C LEU A 276 12.81 14.93 4.49
N ASP A 277 13.20 14.61 5.74
CA ASP A 277 13.35 15.59 6.82
C ASP A 277 14.39 16.68 6.49
N VAL A 278 15.37 16.37 5.63
CA VAL A 278 16.43 17.30 5.24
C VAL A 278 16.02 18.29 4.15
N ILE A 279 14.93 18.02 3.41
CA ILE A 279 14.48 18.86 2.27
C ILE A 279 13.12 19.53 2.50
N THR A 280 12.36 19.12 3.51
CA THR A 280 11.05 19.71 3.83
C THR A 280 11.11 20.65 5.03
N ASP A 281 10.33 21.72 4.99
CA ASP A 281 10.16 22.68 6.09
C ASP A 281 9.27 22.11 7.22
N GLY A 282 8.49 21.07 6.91
CA GLY A 282 7.61 20.41 7.86
C GLY A 282 6.72 19.37 7.19
N TYR A 283 5.73 18.90 7.95
CA TYR A 283 4.76 17.91 7.49
C TYR A 283 3.34 18.43 7.59
N LEU A 284 2.52 18.15 6.57
CA LEU A 284 1.10 18.49 6.60
C LEU A 284 0.37 17.66 7.68
N ILE A 285 0.72 16.38 7.81
CA ILE A 285 0.03 15.44 8.69
C ILE A 285 1.02 14.57 9.46
N ARG A 286 0.73 14.25 10.73
CA ARG A 286 1.49 13.24 11.47
C ARG A 286 0.91 11.85 11.22
N ASN A 287 1.77 10.85 11.01
CA ASN A 287 1.31 9.46 10.80
C ASN A 287 0.44 8.94 11.96
N SER A 288 0.69 9.40 13.20
CA SER A 288 -0.15 9.05 14.36
C SER A 288 -1.59 9.58 14.25
N GLU A 289 -1.79 10.78 13.69
CA GLU A 289 -3.12 11.40 13.56
C GLU A 289 -3.97 10.69 12.52
N MET A 290 -3.33 10.22 11.44
CA MET A 290 -4.00 9.39 10.42
C MET A 290 -4.44 8.04 10.96
N ASN A 291 -3.61 7.41 11.81
CA ASN A 291 -3.95 6.11 12.40
C ASN A 291 -5.07 6.19 13.45
N TRP A 292 -5.48 7.39 13.87
CA TRP A 292 -6.61 7.58 14.79
C TRP A 292 -7.97 7.63 14.08
N GLN A 293 -7.98 7.64 12.75
CA GLN A 293 -9.22 7.61 11.98
C GLN A 293 -9.63 6.15 11.75
N ASP A 294 -10.93 5.86 11.86
CA ASP A 294 -11.46 4.49 11.88
C ASP A 294 -11.55 3.89 10.48
N SER A 295 -11.56 4.73 9.43
CA SER A 295 -11.64 4.30 8.03
C SER A 295 -10.80 5.14 7.07
N TYR A 296 -10.56 4.64 5.86
CA TYR A 296 -9.88 5.37 4.80
C TYR A 296 -10.66 6.60 4.32
N GLY A 297 -11.99 6.56 4.32
CA GLY A 297 -12.84 7.73 4.05
C GLY A 297 -12.65 8.84 5.09
N GLU A 298 -12.52 8.48 6.37
CA GLU A 298 -12.23 9.45 7.44
C GLU A 298 -10.81 9.99 7.37
N GLN A 299 -9.83 9.14 7.03
CA GLN A 299 -8.46 9.54 6.73
C GLN A 299 -8.40 10.57 5.61
N GLU A 300 -9.13 10.34 4.52
CA GLU A 300 -9.26 11.29 3.42
C GLU A 300 -9.86 12.61 3.89
N TRP A 301 -10.98 12.55 4.63
CA TRP A 301 -11.63 13.73 5.15
C TRP A 301 -10.71 14.54 6.09
N PHE A 302 -9.98 13.87 6.98
CA PHE A 302 -9.02 14.51 7.86
C PHE A 302 -7.92 15.22 7.07
N ALA A 303 -7.32 14.55 6.08
CA ALA A 303 -6.29 15.12 5.23
C ALA A 303 -6.78 16.33 4.43
N HIS A 304 -8.02 16.27 3.94
CA HIS A 304 -8.70 17.40 3.33
C HIS A 304 -8.78 18.60 4.29
N GLN A 305 -9.24 18.38 5.52
CA GLN A 305 -9.35 19.45 6.52
C GLN A 305 -7.99 20.08 6.89
N GLN A 306 -6.92 19.28 6.99
CA GLN A 306 -5.58 19.82 7.28
C GLN A 306 -5.07 20.71 6.14
N MET A 307 -5.26 20.29 4.89
CA MET A 307 -4.85 21.10 3.74
C MET A 307 -5.63 22.41 3.64
N MET A 308 -6.95 22.37 3.86
CA MET A 308 -7.77 23.59 3.88
C MET A 308 -7.25 24.60 4.90
N LYS A 309 -7.07 24.16 6.16
CA LYS A 309 -6.58 25.00 7.26
C LYS A 309 -5.21 25.60 6.97
N LEU A 310 -4.30 24.79 6.42
CA LEU A 310 -2.96 25.25 6.08
C LEU A 310 -3.01 26.36 5.02
N VAL A 311 -3.71 26.13 3.91
CA VAL A 311 -3.76 27.12 2.81
C VAL A 311 -4.42 28.41 3.27
N ASP A 312 -5.52 28.33 4.03
CA ASP A 312 -6.19 29.51 4.58
C ASP A 312 -5.24 30.31 5.47
N ALA A 313 -4.55 29.66 6.42
CA ALA A 313 -3.59 30.32 7.31
C ALA A 313 -2.40 30.95 6.57
N LEU A 314 -1.93 30.31 5.48
CA LEU A 314 -0.85 30.87 4.65
C LEU A 314 -1.32 32.10 3.87
N LEU A 315 -2.53 32.07 3.31
CA LEU A 315 -3.09 33.19 2.54
C LEU A 315 -3.54 34.39 3.41
N GLU A 316 -3.65 34.20 4.74
CA GLU A 316 -3.81 35.29 5.70
C GLU A 316 -2.52 36.11 5.87
N ILE A 317 -1.36 35.47 5.74
CA ILE A 317 -0.04 36.08 5.94
C ILE A 317 0.54 36.55 4.60
N GLU A 318 0.35 35.74 3.55
CA GLU A 318 0.99 35.89 2.24
C GLU A 318 -0.04 36.17 1.15
N HIS A 319 0.34 36.97 0.15
CA HIS A 319 -0.57 37.24 -0.97
C HIS A 319 -0.78 36.01 -1.84
N SER A 320 0.28 35.27 -2.15
CA SER A 320 0.22 34.06 -2.96
C SER A 320 1.26 33.03 -2.52
N VAL A 321 0.92 31.75 -2.56
CA VAL A 321 1.74 30.66 -2.04
C VAL A 321 1.92 29.53 -3.05
N GLU A 322 3.14 29.02 -3.15
CA GLU A 322 3.46 27.78 -3.85
C GLU A 322 3.86 26.71 -2.83
N ILE A 323 3.17 25.57 -2.85
CA ILE A 323 3.41 24.45 -1.95
C ILE A 323 4.06 23.32 -2.74
N HIS A 324 5.30 22.99 -2.40
CA HIS A 324 6.00 21.79 -2.89
C HIS A 324 5.64 20.63 -1.97
N LEU A 325 4.77 19.74 -2.44
CA LEU A 325 4.19 18.68 -1.62
C LEU A 325 4.84 17.33 -1.93
N TYR A 326 5.64 16.81 -1.00
CA TYR A 326 6.38 15.56 -1.14
C TYR A 326 5.56 14.37 -0.66
N HIS A 327 5.34 13.38 -1.53
CA HIS A 327 4.44 12.27 -1.28
C HIS A 327 5.08 11.12 -0.51
N THR A 328 4.25 10.43 0.28
CA THR A 328 4.67 9.30 1.14
C THR A 328 3.74 8.08 1.05
N GLY A 329 2.95 7.98 -0.03
CA GLY A 329 2.25 6.75 -0.43
C GLY A 329 1.02 6.31 0.37
N LEU A 330 0.33 7.19 1.11
CA LEU A 330 -0.97 6.86 1.70
C LEU A 330 -2.10 7.43 0.83
N GLN A 331 -2.76 6.57 0.04
CA GLN A 331 -3.79 6.94 -0.94
C GLN A 331 -4.91 7.83 -0.38
N PRO A 332 -5.58 7.52 0.75
CA PRO A 332 -6.64 8.39 1.26
C PRO A 332 -6.14 9.79 1.62
N ALA A 333 -4.94 9.92 2.19
CA ALA A 333 -4.34 11.23 2.47
C ALA A 333 -4.12 12.02 1.18
N VAL A 334 -3.58 11.37 0.14
CA VAL A 334 -3.33 11.98 -1.17
C VAL A 334 -4.63 12.51 -1.78
N VAL A 335 -5.66 11.65 -1.88
CA VAL A 335 -6.96 12.05 -2.45
C VAL A 335 -7.57 13.22 -1.65
N GLY A 336 -7.53 13.16 -0.32
CA GLY A 336 -8.08 14.20 0.54
C GLY A 336 -7.39 15.54 0.36
N VAL A 337 -6.06 15.54 0.30
CA VAL A 337 -5.27 16.75 0.05
C VAL A 337 -5.59 17.34 -1.31
N TYR A 338 -5.57 16.57 -2.40
CA TYR A 338 -5.85 17.13 -3.72
C TYR A 338 -7.30 17.56 -3.91
N ARG A 339 -8.25 16.93 -3.20
CA ARG A 339 -9.63 17.42 -3.16
C ARG A 339 -9.68 18.82 -2.53
N ALA A 340 -8.99 19.02 -1.41
CA ALA A 340 -8.86 20.34 -0.78
C ALA A 340 -8.12 21.34 -1.68
N VAL A 341 -7.08 20.92 -2.41
CA VAL A 341 -6.40 21.77 -3.40
C VAL A 341 -7.37 22.28 -4.45
N VAL A 342 -8.24 21.41 -4.99
CA VAL A 342 -9.23 21.84 -5.99
C VAL A 342 -10.19 22.88 -5.40
N ASP A 343 -10.64 22.68 -4.16
CA ASP A 343 -11.54 23.63 -3.50
C ASP A 343 -10.85 24.97 -3.20
N GLN A 344 -9.59 24.94 -2.78
CA GLN A 344 -8.76 26.14 -2.62
C GLN A 344 -8.52 26.86 -3.95
N LEU A 345 -8.28 26.13 -5.04
CA LEU A 345 -8.11 26.72 -6.38
C LEU A 345 -9.38 27.35 -6.94
N LYS A 346 -10.57 26.90 -6.52
CA LYS A 346 -11.84 27.56 -6.88
C LYS A 346 -11.97 28.92 -6.19
N ASN A 347 -11.55 29.01 -4.93
CA ASN A 347 -11.73 30.19 -4.09
C ASN A 347 -10.59 31.22 -4.25
N HIS A 348 -9.37 30.74 -4.50
CA HIS A 348 -8.15 31.53 -4.50
C HIS A 348 -7.36 31.34 -5.80
N ARG A 349 -8.07 31.29 -6.92
CA ARG A 349 -7.49 31.12 -8.25
C ARG A 349 -6.37 32.12 -8.50
N GLY A 350 -5.22 31.64 -8.97
CA GLY A 350 -4.05 32.49 -9.22
C GLY A 350 -3.25 32.89 -7.98
N ARG A 351 -3.67 32.49 -6.78
CA ARG A 351 -2.94 32.77 -5.52
C ARG A 351 -2.34 31.51 -4.90
N VAL A 352 -2.77 30.32 -5.32
CA VAL A 352 -2.29 29.05 -4.79
C VAL A 352 -1.73 28.21 -5.94
N ILE A 353 -0.54 27.67 -5.75
CA ILE A 353 0.08 26.67 -6.61
C ILE A 353 0.46 25.48 -5.76
N VAL A 354 0.16 24.26 -6.20
CA VAL A 354 0.65 23.04 -5.55
C VAL A 354 1.45 22.21 -6.55
N VAL A 355 2.69 21.88 -6.20
CA VAL A 355 3.60 21.06 -7.02
C VAL A 355 3.80 19.73 -6.32
N PRO A 356 3.27 18.61 -6.86
CA PRO A 356 3.55 17.28 -6.34
C PRO A 356 5.03 16.91 -6.53
N TYR A 357 5.65 16.28 -5.54
CA TYR A 357 6.97 15.66 -5.64
C TYR A 357 6.86 14.18 -5.32
N PHE A 358 7.34 13.32 -6.23
CA PHE A 358 7.29 11.86 -6.09
C PHE A 358 8.69 11.29 -5.92
N ALA A 359 8.82 10.31 -5.03
CA ALA A 359 10.05 9.55 -4.86
C ALA A 359 10.32 8.69 -6.12
N ARG A 360 11.52 8.81 -6.69
CA ARG A 360 12.03 8.02 -7.82
C ARG A 360 13.40 7.46 -7.44
N GLY A 361 13.62 6.18 -7.77
CA GLY A 361 14.83 5.45 -7.31
C GLY A 361 14.72 4.94 -5.87
N GLY A 362 15.75 4.25 -5.40
CA GLY A 362 15.77 3.64 -4.06
C GLY A 362 15.43 2.15 -4.07
N ASP A 363 16.31 1.34 -4.65
CA ASP A 363 16.37 -0.12 -4.47
C ASP A 363 17.00 -0.53 -3.12
N GLY A 364 16.94 0.35 -2.11
CA GLY A 364 17.52 0.14 -0.78
C GLY A 364 18.99 0.55 -0.62
N PHE A 365 19.70 0.81 -1.71
CA PHE A 365 21.11 1.27 -1.69
C PHE A 365 21.35 2.61 -2.39
N THR A 366 20.41 3.08 -3.21
CA THR A 366 20.50 4.35 -3.93
C THR A 366 19.76 5.48 -3.22
N GLU A 367 20.28 6.71 -3.32
CA GLU A 367 19.60 7.91 -2.82
C GLU A 367 18.23 8.06 -3.48
N VAL A 368 17.20 8.26 -2.66
CA VAL A 368 15.84 8.56 -3.15
C VAL A 368 15.83 9.98 -3.71
N CYS A 369 15.53 10.12 -4.99
CA CYS A 369 15.39 11.43 -5.64
C CYS A 369 13.92 11.81 -5.74
N TYR A 370 13.56 13.03 -5.34
CA TYR A 370 12.20 13.54 -5.47
C TYR A 370 12.06 14.36 -6.75
N VAL A 371 11.22 13.88 -7.66
CA VAL A 371 11.00 14.51 -8.97
C VAL A 371 9.69 15.31 -8.92
N PRO A 372 9.70 16.60 -9.32
CA PRO A 372 8.48 17.38 -9.40
C PRO A 372 7.58 16.88 -10.52
N SER A 373 6.28 16.95 -10.29
CA SER A 373 5.26 16.77 -11.31
C SER A 373 4.65 18.09 -11.77
N GLU A 374 3.72 18.04 -12.71
CA GLU A 374 2.98 19.20 -13.18
C GLU A 374 2.19 19.86 -12.03
N ALA A 375 2.29 21.19 -11.96
CA ALA A 375 1.68 21.98 -10.91
C ALA A 375 0.16 22.10 -11.06
N TRP A 376 -0.53 22.24 -9.93
CA TRP A 376 -1.95 22.53 -9.81
C TRP A 376 -2.13 24.01 -9.52
N TYR A 377 -2.70 24.76 -10.47
CA TYR A 377 -3.00 26.20 -10.35
C TYR A 377 -4.16 26.64 -11.23
#